data_AF-A0A661Z3L0-F1
#
_entry.id   AF-A0A661Z3L0-F1
#
_cell.length_a   1.000
_cell.length_b   1.000
_cell.length_c   1.000
_cell.angle_alpha   90.00
_cell.angle_beta   90.00
_cell.angle_gamma   90.00
#
_symmetry.space_group_name_H-M   'P 1'
#
loop_
_entity.id
_entity.type
_entity.pdbx_description
1 polymer ?
#
loop_
_entity_poly.entity_id
_entity_poly.type
_entity_poly.pdbx_seq_one_letter_code
_entity_poly.pdbx_strand_id
1 'polypeptide(L)'
;SIGDADEFFSIQSIAKVFTLTLAKQKFDENVWNRVGKEPSGTPFNSLVQLESNNGFPRNPFMNAGALVITDMINKNAGKTKMELIEFVRELSGNKQVSYDFEVADSEEKTGYRNRALANFLKSYNNLENEPDDVLDVYYHQSAIRMSCIDLSKAFIYLANGGYSTIAKKQILNSRQTKRVNSVMLIGGLYDAAGDFAYKVGLPGKSGVGGGIIAVIPGKLIITVWSPELNKTGNSTKGLKALELFTTYLGISVF
;
A
#
# COMPACT_ATOMS: atom_id res chain seq x y z
N SER A 1 -20.56 7.18 6.19
CA SER A 1 -19.31 7.59 6.88
C SER A 1 -19.68 8.35 8.15
N ILE A 2 -18.72 8.61 9.03
CA ILE A 2 -18.85 9.43 10.27
C ILE A 2 -17.52 10.15 10.54
N GLY A 3 -17.53 11.23 11.33
CA GLY A 3 -16.35 12.05 11.62
C GLY A 3 -15.81 12.78 10.39
N ASP A 4 -14.51 13.07 10.36
CA ASP A 4 -13.82 13.79 9.28
C ASP A 4 -13.50 12.87 8.07
N ALA A 5 -14.47 12.03 7.67
CA ALA A 5 -14.26 11.01 6.66
C ALA A 5 -13.99 11.55 5.24
N ASP A 6 -14.37 12.79 4.98
CA ASP A 6 -14.16 13.52 3.72
C ASP A 6 -12.83 14.32 3.71
N GLU A 7 -12.11 14.39 4.84
CA GLU A 7 -10.85 15.11 4.95
C GLU A 7 -9.75 14.43 4.12
N PHE A 8 -9.03 15.23 3.32
CA PHE A 8 -7.97 14.73 2.46
C PHE A 8 -6.64 14.64 3.21
N PHE A 9 -6.04 13.47 3.21
CA PHE A 9 -4.71 13.23 3.75
C PHE A 9 -3.82 12.49 2.75
N SER A 10 -2.50 12.60 2.91
CA SER A 10 -1.54 11.79 2.14
C SER A 10 -1.66 10.33 2.56
N ILE A 11 -1.97 9.46 1.59
CA ILE A 11 -2.25 8.04 1.85
C ILE A 11 -0.99 7.23 2.16
N GLN A 12 0.19 7.79 1.88
CA GLN A 12 1.48 7.22 2.25
C GLN A 12 1.59 5.77 1.75
N SER A 13 2.10 4.86 2.60
CA SER A 13 2.28 3.46 2.25
C SER A 13 0.99 2.68 1.91
N ILE A 14 -0.21 3.25 2.06
CA ILE A 14 -1.43 2.64 1.49
C ILE A 14 -1.34 2.58 -0.04
N ALA A 15 -0.66 3.55 -0.66
CA ALA A 15 -0.44 3.62 -2.11
C ALA A 15 0.25 2.36 -2.68
N LYS A 16 1.05 1.65 -1.86
CA LYS A 16 1.73 0.41 -2.24
C LYS A 16 0.76 -0.69 -2.68
N VAL A 17 -0.50 -0.65 -2.21
CA VAL A 17 -1.54 -1.59 -2.65
C VAL A 17 -1.98 -1.30 -4.09
N PHE A 18 -2.07 -0.02 -4.48
CA PHE A 18 -2.37 0.37 -5.86
C PHE A 18 -1.25 -0.02 -6.82
N THR A 19 0.00 0.28 -6.48
CA THR A 19 1.14 -0.06 -7.34
C THR A 19 1.35 -1.57 -7.44
N LEU A 20 1.15 -2.32 -6.35
CA LEU A 20 1.10 -3.79 -6.41
C LEU A 20 -0.04 -4.29 -7.31
N THR A 21 -1.21 -3.66 -7.26
CA THR A 21 -2.35 -4.04 -8.11
C THR A 21 -2.03 -3.81 -9.59
N LEU A 22 -1.45 -2.66 -9.95
CA LEU A 22 -0.99 -2.38 -11.33
C LEU A 22 0.09 -3.38 -11.78
N ALA A 23 1.05 -3.69 -10.91
CA ALA A 23 2.08 -4.68 -11.22
C ALA A 23 1.46 -6.08 -11.46
N LYS A 24 0.49 -6.48 -10.65
CA LYS A 24 -0.26 -7.73 -10.84
C LYS A 24 -1.07 -7.76 -12.14
N GLN A 25 -1.62 -6.63 -12.58
CA GLN A 25 -2.30 -6.55 -13.89
C GLN A 25 -1.33 -6.72 -15.06
N LYS A 26 -0.13 -6.12 -14.96
CA LYS A 26 0.87 -6.12 -16.04
C LYS A 26 1.68 -7.41 -16.11
N PHE A 27 2.01 -8.00 -14.96
CA PHE A 27 3.00 -9.09 -14.86
C PHE A 27 2.45 -10.37 -14.21
N ASP A 28 1.19 -10.36 -13.76
CA ASP A 28 0.56 -11.47 -13.03
C ASP A 28 1.49 -12.10 -11.97
N GLU A 29 1.80 -13.38 -12.06
CA GLU A 29 2.63 -14.08 -11.07
C GLU A 29 4.12 -13.74 -11.15
N ASN A 30 4.58 -13.13 -12.25
CA ASN A 30 5.98 -12.76 -12.43
C ASN A 30 6.42 -11.66 -11.47
N VAL A 31 5.47 -10.91 -10.86
CA VAL A 31 5.77 -9.99 -9.74
C VAL A 31 6.58 -10.69 -8.65
N TRP A 32 6.27 -11.95 -8.38
CA TRP A 32 6.88 -12.70 -7.30
C TRP A 32 8.30 -13.19 -7.58
N ASN A 33 8.78 -13.02 -8.82
CA ASN A 33 10.15 -13.36 -9.18
C ASN A 33 11.16 -12.28 -8.73
N ARG A 34 10.68 -11.09 -8.34
CA ARG A 34 11.52 -9.95 -7.92
C ARG A 34 11.26 -9.49 -6.48
N VAL A 35 10.12 -9.90 -5.90
CA VAL A 35 9.76 -9.61 -4.52
C VAL A 35 9.02 -10.79 -3.88
N GLY A 36 9.29 -11.05 -2.60
CA GLY A 36 8.69 -12.16 -1.86
C GLY A 36 7.25 -11.91 -1.39
N LYS A 37 6.80 -12.81 -0.50
CA LYS A 37 5.46 -12.81 0.11
C LYS A 37 5.54 -13.04 1.62
N GLU A 38 6.70 -12.88 2.23
CA GLU A 38 6.94 -13.25 3.64
C GLU A 38 6.72 -12.05 4.56
N PRO A 39 6.26 -12.27 5.82
CA PRO A 39 6.20 -11.19 6.80
C PRO A 39 7.60 -10.58 7.01
N SER A 40 7.61 -9.28 7.30
CA SER A 40 8.85 -8.50 7.42
C SER A 40 9.71 -8.98 8.60
N GLY A 41 9.07 -9.33 9.73
CA GLY A 41 9.72 -9.75 10.99
C GLY A 41 10.74 -8.74 11.57
N THR A 42 10.88 -7.59 10.91
CA THR A 42 11.87 -6.53 11.12
C THR A 42 11.29 -5.22 10.57
N PRO A 43 11.80 -4.05 11.00
CA PRO A 43 11.33 -2.76 10.52
C PRO A 43 11.33 -2.65 8.99
N PHE A 44 10.33 -1.93 8.46
CA PHE A 44 10.03 -1.85 7.03
C PHE A 44 11.14 -1.27 6.12
N ASN A 45 12.20 -0.72 6.71
CA ASN A 45 13.34 -0.09 6.08
C ASN A 45 14.69 -0.76 6.41
N SER A 46 14.65 -2.01 6.89
CA SER A 46 15.84 -2.78 7.26
C SER A 46 16.74 -3.13 6.06
N LEU A 47 17.99 -2.67 6.08
CA LEU A 47 19.03 -3.04 5.09
C LEU A 47 19.63 -4.42 5.36
N VAL A 48 19.77 -4.81 6.63
CA VAL A 48 20.41 -6.07 7.04
C VAL A 48 19.71 -7.28 6.41
N GLN A 49 18.37 -7.26 6.43
CA GLN A 49 17.58 -8.34 5.83
C GLN A 49 17.69 -8.37 4.30
N LEU A 50 17.83 -7.20 3.68
CA LEU A 50 17.95 -7.08 2.24
C LEU A 50 19.31 -7.61 1.76
N GLU A 51 20.38 -7.33 2.52
CA GLU A 51 21.72 -7.87 2.30
C GLU A 51 21.75 -9.39 2.43
N SER A 52 21.19 -9.94 3.52
CA SER A 52 21.14 -11.40 3.72
C SER A 52 20.35 -12.15 2.64
N ASN A 53 19.49 -11.44 1.91
CA ASN A 53 18.66 -11.97 0.83
C ASN A 53 19.16 -11.53 -0.56
N ASN A 54 20.40 -11.07 -0.70
CA ASN A 54 20.99 -10.66 -1.98
C ASN A 54 20.13 -9.65 -2.77
N GLY A 55 19.58 -8.64 -2.09
CA GLY A 55 18.73 -7.63 -2.73
C GLY A 55 17.31 -8.10 -3.03
N PHE A 56 16.87 -9.26 -2.56
CA PHE A 56 15.50 -9.76 -2.72
C PHE A 56 14.60 -9.35 -1.54
N PRO A 57 13.65 -8.40 -1.72
CA PRO A 57 12.81 -7.94 -0.63
C PRO A 57 11.80 -9.00 -0.20
N ARG A 58 11.48 -9.04 1.10
CA ARG A 58 10.58 -10.07 1.65
C ARG A 58 9.13 -9.96 1.20
N ASN A 59 8.60 -8.76 1.04
CA ASN A 59 7.23 -8.52 0.59
C ASN A 59 7.10 -7.13 -0.05
N PRO A 60 6.06 -6.89 -0.87
CA PRO A 60 5.85 -5.62 -1.57
C PRO A 60 5.48 -4.44 -0.68
N PHE A 61 5.18 -4.64 0.61
CA PHE A 61 4.75 -3.55 1.51
C PHE A 61 5.89 -2.92 2.31
N MET A 62 7.02 -3.62 2.46
CA MET A 62 8.29 -3.03 2.88
C MET A 62 8.78 -2.00 1.85
N ASN A 63 9.61 -1.04 2.27
CA ASN A 63 10.08 0.01 1.35
C ASN A 63 10.88 -0.58 0.18
N ALA A 64 11.80 -1.51 0.44
CA ALA A 64 12.56 -2.19 -0.61
C ALA A 64 11.64 -2.91 -1.62
N GLY A 65 10.64 -3.65 -1.14
CA GLY A 65 9.69 -4.33 -2.01
C GLY A 65 8.84 -3.37 -2.82
N ALA A 66 8.39 -2.28 -2.21
CA ALA A 66 7.62 -1.26 -2.89
C ALA A 66 8.44 -0.50 -3.95
N LEU A 67 9.75 -0.30 -3.73
CA LEU A 67 10.65 0.24 -4.75
C LEU A 67 10.78 -0.71 -5.95
N VAL A 68 10.93 -2.02 -5.71
CA VAL A 68 10.92 -3.03 -6.79
C VAL A 68 9.58 -3.04 -7.54
N ILE A 69 8.45 -3.01 -6.83
CA ILE A 69 7.12 -2.92 -7.47
C ILE A 69 6.99 -1.63 -8.30
N THR A 70 7.51 -0.52 -7.79
CA THR A 70 7.50 0.78 -8.49
C THR A 70 8.34 0.69 -9.76
N ASP A 71 9.54 0.11 -9.68
CA ASP A 71 10.40 -0.15 -10.83
C ASP A 71 9.73 -1.01 -11.90
N MET A 72 9.07 -2.10 -11.51
CA MET A 72 8.36 -2.97 -12.45
C MET A 72 7.29 -2.22 -13.27
N ILE A 73 6.56 -1.28 -12.65
CA ILE A 73 5.54 -0.49 -13.35
C ILE A 73 6.10 0.77 -14.01
N ASN A 74 7.35 1.13 -13.71
CA ASN A 74 8.00 2.32 -14.20
C ASN A 74 8.54 2.09 -15.62
N LYS A 75 7.92 2.75 -16.60
CA LYS A 75 8.45 2.84 -17.98
C LYS A 75 9.16 4.16 -18.21
N ASN A 76 8.64 5.20 -17.58
CA ASN A 76 9.10 6.57 -17.59
C ASN A 76 8.38 7.25 -16.43
N ALA A 77 9.11 7.95 -15.56
CA ALA A 77 8.56 8.43 -14.30
C ALA A 77 7.31 9.31 -14.50
N GLY A 78 7.35 10.26 -15.44
CA GLY A 78 6.20 11.14 -15.74
C GLY A 78 4.97 10.37 -16.22
N LYS A 79 5.14 9.43 -17.16
CA LYS A 79 4.03 8.59 -17.66
C LYS A 79 3.47 7.67 -16.58
N THR A 80 4.33 7.08 -15.76
CA THR A 80 3.92 6.17 -14.69
C THR A 80 3.17 6.91 -13.58
N LYS A 81 3.57 8.15 -13.23
CA LYS A 81 2.80 9.01 -12.32
C LYS A 81 1.41 9.31 -12.87
N MET A 82 1.30 9.69 -14.15
CA MET A 82 0.00 9.92 -14.79
C MET A 82 -0.89 8.68 -14.79
N GLU A 83 -0.35 7.52 -15.18
CA GLU A 83 -1.08 6.25 -15.18
C GLU A 83 -1.59 5.89 -13.76
N LEU A 84 -0.74 6.08 -12.73
CA LEU A 84 -1.10 5.78 -11.36
C LEU A 84 -2.23 6.68 -10.85
N ILE A 85 -2.14 8.00 -11.04
CA ILE A 85 -3.18 8.91 -10.53
C ILE A 85 -4.50 8.71 -11.27
N GLU A 86 -4.47 8.44 -12.57
CA GLU A 86 -5.67 8.12 -13.36
C GLU A 86 -6.32 6.82 -12.90
N PHE A 87 -5.53 5.79 -12.62
CA PHE A 87 -6.00 4.53 -12.06
C PHE A 87 -6.69 4.73 -10.70
N VAL A 88 -6.10 5.51 -9.80
CA VAL A 88 -6.69 5.79 -8.48
C VAL A 88 -7.98 6.63 -8.60
N ARG A 89 -8.01 7.63 -9.48
CA ARG A 89 -9.22 8.44 -9.76
C ARG A 89 -10.36 7.58 -10.31
N GLU A 90 -10.06 6.66 -11.21
CA GLU A 90 -11.04 5.73 -11.75
C GLU A 90 -11.60 4.81 -10.67
N LEU A 91 -10.74 4.23 -9.83
CA LEU A 91 -11.14 3.34 -8.74
C LEU A 91 -11.98 4.04 -7.68
N SER A 92 -11.62 5.26 -7.29
CA SER A 92 -12.36 6.06 -6.30
C SER A 92 -13.63 6.70 -6.88
N GLY A 93 -13.70 6.87 -8.21
CA GLY A 93 -14.73 7.67 -8.87
C GLY A 93 -14.59 9.17 -8.60
N ASN A 94 -13.44 9.63 -8.11
CA ASN A 94 -13.20 11.02 -7.72
C ASN A 94 -12.05 11.62 -8.52
N LYS A 95 -12.37 12.60 -9.40
CA LYS A 95 -11.38 13.30 -10.22
C LYS A 95 -10.50 14.30 -9.43
N GLN A 96 -10.89 14.66 -8.21
CA GLN A 96 -10.15 15.61 -7.37
C GLN A 96 -8.93 14.98 -6.67
N VAL A 97 -8.86 13.64 -6.61
CA VAL A 97 -7.67 12.93 -6.13
C VAL A 97 -6.46 13.41 -6.92
N SER A 98 -5.42 13.85 -6.22
CA SER A 98 -4.25 14.50 -6.80
C SER A 98 -3.00 14.22 -5.95
N TYR A 99 -1.84 14.59 -6.48
CA TYR A 99 -0.60 14.56 -5.71
C TYR A 99 -0.48 15.80 -4.83
N ASP A 100 0.00 15.60 -3.61
CA ASP A 100 0.52 16.66 -2.76
C ASP A 100 1.99 16.91 -3.10
N PHE A 101 2.27 17.92 -3.90
CA PHE A 101 3.65 18.22 -4.32
C PHE A 101 4.52 18.68 -3.14
N GLU A 102 3.95 19.31 -2.11
CA GLU A 102 4.72 19.70 -0.92
C GLU A 102 5.18 18.47 -0.13
N VAL A 103 4.29 17.48 0.04
CA VAL A 103 4.64 16.20 0.67
C VAL A 103 5.66 15.43 -0.18
N ALA A 104 5.47 15.36 -1.50
CA ALA A 104 6.41 14.69 -2.40
C ALA A 104 7.82 15.31 -2.31
N ASP A 105 7.92 16.65 -2.39
CA ASP A 105 9.19 17.38 -2.28
C ASP A 105 9.85 17.19 -0.90
N SER A 106 9.04 17.18 0.17
CA SER A 106 9.52 16.96 1.53
C SER A 106 10.08 15.54 1.72
N GLU A 107 9.38 14.53 1.20
CA GLU A 107 9.85 13.15 1.20
C GLU A 107 11.12 12.98 0.37
N GLU A 108 11.22 13.65 -0.77
CA GLU A 108 12.37 13.57 -1.65
C GLU A 108 13.63 14.13 -0.97
N LYS A 109 13.51 15.28 -0.30
CA LYS A 109 14.61 15.95 0.42
C LYS A 109 15.12 15.15 1.62
N THR A 110 14.23 14.43 2.30
CA THR A 110 14.55 13.68 3.53
C THR A 110 14.66 12.17 3.31
N GLY A 111 14.47 11.70 2.07
CA GLY A 111 14.35 10.31 1.69
C GLY A 111 15.65 9.49 1.66
N TYR A 112 16.67 9.86 2.46
CA TYR A 112 18.00 9.24 2.46
C TYR A 112 17.96 7.71 2.60
N ARG A 113 17.08 7.18 3.46
CA ARG A 113 16.92 5.73 3.63
C ARG A 113 16.39 5.05 2.37
N ASN A 114 15.43 5.67 1.67
CA ASN A 114 14.91 5.13 0.42
C ASN A 114 15.96 5.23 -0.70
N ARG A 115 16.78 6.28 -0.73
CA ARG A 115 17.93 6.40 -1.64
C ARG A 115 18.94 5.29 -1.42
N ALA A 116 19.28 5.00 -0.17
CA ALA A 116 20.16 3.88 0.17
C ALA A 116 19.57 2.54 -0.30
N LEU A 117 18.28 2.28 -0.02
CA LEU A 117 17.59 1.07 -0.46
C LEU A 117 17.57 0.94 -1.98
N ALA A 118 17.26 2.01 -2.72
CA ALA A 118 17.20 1.98 -4.17
C ALA A 118 18.57 1.67 -4.80
N ASN A 119 19.63 2.34 -4.33
CA ASN A 119 21.00 2.06 -4.79
C ASN A 119 21.43 0.63 -4.46
N PHE A 120 21.07 0.13 -3.28
CA PHE A 120 21.36 -1.25 -2.88
C PHE A 120 20.62 -2.27 -3.77
N LEU A 121 19.34 -2.05 -4.06
CA LEU A 121 18.59 -2.90 -4.99
C LEU A 121 19.20 -2.88 -6.40
N LYS A 122 19.64 -1.70 -6.88
CA LYS A 122 20.34 -1.56 -8.16
C LYS A 122 21.66 -2.33 -8.19
N SER A 123 22.46 -2.30 -7.11
CA SER A 123 23.72 -3.05 -7.05
C SER A 123 23.52 -4.58 -7.10
N TYR A 124 22.35 -5.08 -6.69
CA TYR A 124 21.95 -6.48 -6.83
C TYR A 124 21.17 -6.77 -8.13
N ASN A 125 21.09 -5.83 -9.07
CA ASN A 125 20.33 -5.95 -10.32
C ASN A 125 18.83 -6.23 -10.11
N ASN A 126 18.26 -5.81 -8.97
CA ASN A 126 16.83 -5.93 -8.72
C ASN A 126 16.07 -4.62 -8.94
N LEU A 127 16.73 -3.60 -9.51
CA LEU A 127 16.09 -2.48 -10.21
C LEU A 127 16.59 -2.45 -11.65
N GLU A 128 15.67 -2.33 -12.60
CA GLU A 128 16.00 -2.23 -14.02
C GLU A 128 16.22 -0.75 -14.41
N ASN A 129 15.39 0.16 -13.90
CA ASN A 129 15.51 1.60 -14.13
C ASN A 129 16.59 2.24 -13.23
N GLU A 130 16.89 3.51 -13.48
CA GLU A 130 17.77 4.28 -12.60
C GLU A 130 17.11 4.56 -11.24
N PRO A 131 17.85 4.49 -10.12
CA PRO A 131 17.30 4.69 -8.78
C PRO A 131 16.48 5.98 -8.64
N ASP A 132 16.94 7.10 -9.21
CA ASP A 132 16.25 8.38 -9.09
C ASP A 132 14.90 8.41 -9.82
N ASP A 133 14.79 7.74 -10.97
CA ASP A 133 13.51 7.61 -11.69
C ASP A 133 12.49 6.79 -10.89
N VAL A 134 12.94 5.72 -10.24
CA VAL A 134 12.08 4.88 -9.38
C VAL A 134 11.65 5.67 -8.13
N LEU A 135 12.58 6.43 -7.55
CA LEU A 135 12.33 7.22 -6.35
C LEU A 135 11.36 8.37 -6.61
N ASP A 136 11.46 9.07 -7.75
CA ASP A 136 10.51 10.11 -8.13
C ASP A 136 9.06 9.58 -8.12
N VAL A 137 8.81 8.44 -8.78
CA VAL A 137 7.50 7.79 -8.75
C VAL A 137 7.12 7.33 -7.33
N TYR A 138 8.09 6.82 -6.57
CA TYR A 138 7.86 6.32 -5.22
C TYR A 138 7.43 7.42 -4.23
N TYR A 139 8.03 8.61 -4.29
CA TYR A 139 7.63 9.73 -3.44
C TYR A 139 6.25 10.26 -3.84
N HIS A 140 5.99 10.37 -5.15
CA HIS A 140 4.69 10.81 -5.64
C HIS A 140 3.55 9.85 -5.28
N GLN A 141 3.75 8.52 -5.35
CA GLN A 141 2.69 7.58 -4.92
C GLN A 141 2.32 7.77 -3.44
N SER A 142 3.29 8.03 -2.56
CA SER A 142 3.05 8.26 -1.13
C SER A 142 2.28 9.56 -0.90
N ALA A 143 2.53 10.56 -1.75
CA ALA A 143 1.91 11.88 -1.71
C ALA A 143 0.50 11.95 -2.33
N ILE A 144 -0.09 10.84 -2.79
CA ILE A 144 -1.49 10.86 -3.26
C ILE A 144 -2.41 11.28 -2.11
N ARG A 145 -3.25 12.30 -2.34
CA ARG A 145 -4.23 12.80 -1.37
C ARG A 145 -5.60 12.16 -1.60
N MET A 146 -6.15 11.55 -0.57
CA MET A 146 -7.48 10.93 -0.61
C MET A 146 -8.17 11.07 0.75
N SER A 147 -9.50 10.99 0.73
CA SER A 147 -10.32 10.87 1.94
C SER A 147 -10.56 9.39 2.34
N CYS A 148 -11.12 9.17 3.53
CA CYS A 148 -11.56 7.81 3.93
C CYS A 148 -12.62 7.24 2.98
N ILE A 149 -13.47 8.11 2.42
CA ILE A 149 -14.50 7.71 1.45
C ILE A 149 -13.86 7.29 0.13
N ASP A 150 -12.90 8.06 -0.37
CA ASP A 150 -12.19 7.75 -1.61
C ASP A 150 -11.44 6.42 -1.49
N LEU A 151 -10.74 6.19 -0.38
CA LEU A 151 -10.03 4.94 -0.12
C LEU A 151 -10.98 3.74 -0.05
N SER A 152 -12.10 3.87 0.66
CA SER A 152 -13.09 2.79 0.78
C SER A 152 -13.69 2.41 -0.58
N LYS A 153 -13.98 3.40 -1.42
CA LYS A 153 -14.44 3.21 -2.80
C LYS A 153 -13.34 2.57 -3.67
N ALA A 154 -12.13 3.13 -3.62
CA ALA A 154 -11.03 2.72 -4.47
C ALA A 154 -10.60 1.26 -4.23
N PHE A 155 -10.71 0.77 -2.99
CA PHE A 155 -10.34 -0.60 -2.64
C PHE A 155 -11.49 -1.60 -2.67
N ILE A 156 -12.72 -1.22 -3.07
CA ILE A 156 -13.90 -2.12 -3.01
C ILE A 156 -13.69 -3.44 -3.77
N TYR A 157 -12.85 -3.42 -4.81
CA TYR A 157 -12.51 -4.61 -5.57
C TYR A 157 -11.83 -5.70 -4.72
N LEU A 158 -11.10 -5.33 -3.66
CA LEU A 158 -10.44 -6.30 -2.78
C LEU A 158 -11.44 -7.11 -1.94
N ALA A 159 -12.60 -6.53 -1.63
CA ALA A 159 -13.69 -7.23 -0.98
C ALA A 159 -14.53 -8.04 -1.99
N ASN A 160 -14.63 -7.58 -3.24
CA ASN A 160 -15.55 -8.12 -4.23
C ASN A 160 -14.86 -9.00 -5.30
N GLY A 161 -13.97 -9.90 -4.87
CA GLY A 161 -13.32 -10.87 -5.76
C GLY A 161 -12.49 -10.25 -6.89
N GLY A 162 -12.12 -8.98 -6.76
CA GLY A 162 -11.36 -8.20 -7.72
C GLY A 162 -12.19 -7.35 -8.67
N TYR A 163 -13.51 -7.31 -8.53
CA TYR A 163 -14.39 -6.45 -9.32
C TYR A 163 -14.68 -5.12 -8.62
N SER A 164 -14.31 -3.99 -9.23
CA SER A 164 -14.67 -2.66 -8.71
C SER A 164 -16.08 -2.28 -9.15
N THR A 165 -17.00 -2.09 -8.19
CA THR A 165 -18.35 -1.59 -8.47
C THR A 165 -18.37 -0.10 -8.83
N ILE A 166 -17.32 0.64 -8.46
CA ILE A 166 -17.17 2.06 -8.76
C ILE A 166 -16.69 2.25 -10.21
N ALA A 167 -15.58 1.59 -10.57
CA ALA A 167 -15.04 1.60 -11.93
C ALA A 167 -15.80 0.69 -12.91
N LYS A 168 -16.72 -0.14 -12.39
CA LYS A 168 -17.54 -1.11 -13.15
C LYS A 168 -16.73 -2.09 -14.00
N LYS A 169 -15.56 -2.52 -13.52
CA LYS A 169 -14.66 -3.42 -14.24
C LYS A 169 -13.92 -4.39 -13.31
N GLN A 170 -13.46 -5.50 -13.90
CA GLN A 170 -12.57 -6.44 -13.23
C GLN A 170 -11.16 -5.83 -13.13
N ILE A 171 -10.69 -5.60 -11.91
CA ILE A 171 -9.36 -5.06 -11.61
C ILE A 171 -8.34 -6.18 -11.47
N LEU A 172 -8.67 -7.20 -10.67
CA LEU A 172 -7.87 -8.41 -10.49
C LEU A 172 -8.80 -9.61 -10.63
N ASN A 173 -8.33 -10.79 -10.99
CA ASN A 173 -9.17 -11.99 -10.85
C ASN A 173 -9.27 -12.43 -9.38
N SER A 174 -10.17 -13.36 -9.05
CA SER A 174 -10.39 -13.82 -7.67
C SER A 174 -9.14 -14.41 -7.02
N ARG A 175 -8.30 -15.11 -7.79
CA ARG A 175 -7.04 -15.71 -7.30
C ARG A 175 -6.02 -14.63 -6.93
N GLN A 176 -5.85 -13.63 -7.79
CA GLN A 176 -4.97 -12.49 -7.55
C GLN A 176 -5.46 -11.67 -6.35
N THR A 177 -6.76 -11.42 -6.26
CA THR A 177 -7.39 -10.69 -5.14
C THR A 177 -7.14 -11.38 -3.81
N LYS A 178 -7.38 -12.69 -3.75
CA LYS A 178 -7.07 -13.50 -2.56
C LYS A 178 -5.62 -13.34 -2.13
N ARG A 179 -4.68 -13.38 -3.08
CA ARG A 179 -3.24 -13.27 -2.81
C ARG A 179 -2.83 -11.88 -2.33
N VAL A 180 -3.36 -10.81 -2.92
CA VAL A 180 -3.12 -9.44 -2.44
C VAL A 180 -3.63 -9.29 -0.99
N ASN A 181 -4.84 -9.77 -0.69
CA ASN A 181 -5.37 -9.77 0.66
C ASN A 181 -4.49 -10.60 1.63
N SER A 182 -3.98 -11.77 1.20
CA SER A 182 -3.06 -12.56 2.03
C SER A 182 -1.77 -11.81 2.35
N VAL A 183 -1.17 -11.13 1.38
CA VAL A 183 0.05 -10.34 1.61
C VAL A 183 -0.23 -9.11 2.49
N MET A 184 -1.42 -8.51 2.37
CA MET A 184 -1.85 -7.42 3.24
C MET A 184 -2.00 -7.88 4.69
N LEU A 185 -2.57 -9.06 4.91
CA LEU A 185 -2.74 -9.62 6.25
C LEU A 185 -1.39 -9.79 6.98
N ILE A 186 -0.37 -10.29 6.29
CA ILE A 186 0.93 -10.63 6.92
C ILE A 186 1.96 -9.49 6.92
N GLY A 187 1.84 -8.53 6.01
CA GLY A 187 2.86 -7.48 5.81
C GLY A 187 2.32 -6.05 5.83
N GLY A 188 1.00 -5.87 5.84
CA GLY A 188 0.40 -4.57 5.60
C GLY A 188 0.49 -3.58 6.77
N LEU A 189 0.63 -4.08 8.00
CA LEU A 189 0.85 -3.27 9.21
C LEU A 189 2.24 -3.47 9.82
N TYR A 190 3.20 -3.94 9.02
CA TYR A 190 4.61 -4.06 9.40
C TYR A 190 4.79 -4.93 10.65
N ASP A 191 5.55 -4.45 11.64
CA ASP A 191 5.79 -5.14 12.90
C ASP A 191 4.50 -5.31 13.74
N ALA A 192 3.44 -4.57 13.42
CA ALA A 192 2.14 -4.71 14.06
C ALA A 192 1.18 -5.67 13.32
N ALA A 193 1.62 -6.34 12.24
CA ALA A 193 0.74 -7.23 11.47
C ALA A 193 0.21 -8.40 12.32
N GLY A 194 1.04 -8.98 13.20
CA GLY A 194 0.61 -10.04 14.13
C GLY A 194 -0.45 -9.54 15.12
N ASP A 195 -0.20 -8.40 15.76
CA ASP A 195 -1.15 -7.76 16.68
C ASP A 195 -2.47 -7.39 15.98
N PHE A 196 -2.40 -6.91 14.74
CA PHE A 196 -3.57 -6.56 13.95
C PHE A 196 -4.39 -7.80 13.57
N ALA A 197 -3.72 -8.87 13.13
CA ALA A 197 -4.39 -10.14 12.86
C ALA A 197 -5.04 -10.71 14.13
N TYR A 198 -4.40 -10.58 15.29
CA TYR A 198 -4.93 -11.06 16.56
C TYR A 198 -6.13 -10.26 17.08
N LYS A 199 -6.06 -8.91 17.03
CA LYS A 199 -7.09 -8.03 17.62
C LYS A 199 -8.21 -7.70 16.65
N VAL A 200 -7.89 -7.49 15.37
CA VAL A 200 -8.85 -7.06 14.34
C VAL A 200 -9.24 -8.23 13.44
N GLY A 201 -8.30 -9.10 13.06
CA GLY A 201 -8.61 -10.31 12.30
C GLY A 201 -8.99 -10.04 10.85
N LEU A 202 -8.43 -9.01 10.22
CA LEU A 202 -8.70 -8.63 8.82
C LEU A 202 -7.40 -8.36 8.04
N PRO A 203 -7.35 -8.58 6.71
CA PRO A 203 -6.32 -7.99 5.86
C PRO A 203 -6.37 -6.47 5.93
N GLY A 204 -5.22 -5.81 6.05
CA GLY A 204 -5.19 -4.34 6.10
C GLY A 204 -3.89 -3.74 5.61
N LYS A 205 -3.87 -2.41 5.46
CA LYS A 205 -2.67 -1.63 5.15
C LYS A 205 -2.75 -0.28 5.85
N SER A 206 -1.68 0.09 6.54
CA SER A 206 -1.54 1.41 7.16
C SER A 206 -0.63 2.36 6.36
N GLY A 207 -0.78 3.65 6.60
CA GLY A 207 0.13 4.69 6.15
C GLY A 207 0.45 5.66 7.29
N VAL A 208 1.66 6.23 7.28
CA VAL A 208 2.09 7.20 8.30
C VAL A 208 1.34 8.54 8.23
N GLY A 209 0.48 8.73 7.22
CA GLY A 209 -0.50 9.82 7.18
C GLY A 209 -1.69 9.61 8.12
N GLY A 210 -1.71 8.52 8.89
CA GLY A 210 -2.75 8.19 9.87
C GLY A 210 -3.88 7.30 9.34
N GLY A 211 -3.85 6.95 8.06
CA GLY A 211 -4.87 6.10 7.43
C GLY A 211 -4.61 4.61 7.66
N ILE A 212 -5.69 3.84 7.79
CA ILE A 212 -5.68 2.37 7.75
C ILE A 212 -6.86 1.90 6.92
N ILE A 213 -6.59 1.04 5.93
CA ILE A 213 -7.64 0.27 5.25
C ILE A 213 -7.71 -1.15 5.84
N ALA A 214 -8.92 -1.70 5.92
CA ALA A 214 -9.17 -3.09 6.28
C ALA A 214 -10.20 -3.70 5.32
N VAL A 215 -9.96 -4.95 4.92
CA VAL A 215 -10.79 -5.67 3.94
C VAL A 215 -11.58 -6.74 4.67
N ILE A 216 -12.90 -6.78 4.47
CA ILE A 216 -13.73 -7.93 4.81
C ILE A 216 -14.14 -8.62 3.51
N PRO A 217 -13.45 -9.71 3.12
CA PRO A 217 -13.73 -10.39 1.86
C PRO A 217 -15.21 -10.79 1.74
N GLY A 218 -15.81 -10.50 0.59
CA GLY A 218 -17.22 -10.76 0.29
C GLY A 218 -18.20 -9.78 0.93
N LYS A 219 -17.74 -8.78 1.73
CA LYS A 219 -18.62 -7.87 2.46
C LYS A 219 -18.33 -6.40 2.18
N LEU A 220 -17.19 -5.88 2.65
CA LEU A 220 -16.94 -4.43 2.63
C LEU A 220 -15.46 -4.07 2.79
N ILE A 221 -15.17 -2.78 2.56
CA ILE A 221 -13.93 -2.11 2.92
C ILE A 221 -14.21 -1.14 4.07
N ILE A 222 -13.31 -1.12 5.06
CA ILE A 222 -13.32 -0.12 6.13
C ILE A 222 -12.08 0.74 5.95
N THR A 223 -12.24 2.05 6.01
CA THR A 223 -11.12 2.97 6.15
C THR A 223 -11.31 3.80 7.40
N VAL A 224 -10.24 3.93 8.18
CA VAL A 224 -10.16 4.80 9.35
C VAL A 224 -8.99 5.75 9.17
N TRP A 225 -9.10 6.94 9.72
CA TRP A 225 -8.04 7.92 9.72
C TRP A 225 -7.97 8.65 11.06
N SER A 226 -6.76 8.79 11.59
CA SER A 226 -6.44 9.67 12.71
C SER A 226 -4.93 9.93 12.68
N PRO A 227 -4.46 11.20 12.64
CA PRO A 227 -3.06 11.54 12.46
C PRO A 227 -2.10 10.96 13.52
N GLU A 228 -2.55 10.83 14.77
CA GLU A 228 -1.71 10.34 15.86
C GLU A 228 -1.31 8.87 15.68
N LEU A 229 0.00 8.61 15.62
CA LEU A 229 0.58 7.28 15.42
C LEU A 229 1.15 6.70 16.73
N ASN A 230 1.09 5.38 16.86
CA ASN A 230 1.81 4.65 17.89
C ASN A 230 3.31 4.48 17.54
N LYS A 231 4.06 3.81 18.42
CA LYS A 231 5.51 3.55 18.24
C LYS A 231 5.85 2.74 16.99
N THR A 232 4.90 2.01 16.42
CA THR A 232 5.09 1.20 15.19
C THR A 232 4.61 1.91 13.93
N GLY A 233 4.22 3.19 14.03
CA GLY A 233 3.83 4.02 12.87
C GLY A 233 2.38 3.80 12.39
N ASN A 234 1.52 3.22 13.23
CA ASN A 234 0.12 2.96 12.92
C ASN A 234 -0.81 3.86 13.74
N SER A 235 -1.95 4.27 13.16
CA SER A 235 -2.92 5.13 13.84
C SER A 235 -3.51 4.47 15.09
N THR A 236 -3.27 5.05 16.27
CA THR A 236 -3.72 4.47 17.55
C THR A 236 -5.24 4.39 17.63
N LYS A 237 -5.92 5.50 17.34
CA LYS A 237 -7.39 5.57 17.36
C LYS A 237 -8.00 4.75 16.22
N GLY A 238 -7.37 4.75 15.04
CA GLY A 238 -7.81 3.94 13.91
C GLY A 238 -7.80 2.44 14.22
N LEU A 239 -6.71 1.94 14.80
CA LEU A 239 -6.62 0.54 15.23
C LEU A 239 -7.72 0.17 16.24
N LYS A 240 -7.94 1.01 17.26
CA LYS A 240 -8.96 0.74 18.27
C LYS A 240 -10.37 0.76 17.68
N ALA A 241 -10.66 1.67 16.75
CA ALA A 241 -11.93 1.72 16.05
C ALA A 241 -12.18 0.44 15.23
N LEU A 242 -11.16 -0.09 14.53
CA LEU A 242 -11.26 -1.33 13.79
C LEU A 242 -11.49 -2.55 14.71
N GLU A 243 -10.78 -2.64 15.83
CA GLU A 243 -10.95 -3.70 16.84
C GLU A 243 -12.38 -3.70 17.42
N LEU A 244 -12.89 -2.53 17.79
CA LEU A 244 -14.27 -2.40 18.30
C LEU A 244 -15.29 -2.77 17.22
N PHE A 245 -15.08 -2.33 15.98
CA PHE A 245 -15.98 -2.61 14.87
C PHE A 245 -16.11 -4.12 14.60
N THR A 246 -14.99 -4.84 14.52
CA THR A 246 -15.00 -6.29 14.30
C THR A 246 -15.60 -7.05 15.47
N THR A 247 -15.31 -6.61 16.71
CA THR A 247 -15.91 -7.15 17.94
C THR A 247 -17.42 -6.98 17.96
N TYR A 248 -17.94 -5.78 17.66
CA TYR A 248 -19.37 -5.52 17.69
C TYR A 248 -20.15 -6.27 16.62
N LEU A 249 -19.58 -6.45 15.42
CA LEU A 249 -20.25 -7.16 14.34
C LEU A 249 -20.06 -8.68 14.40
N GLY A 250 -19.15 -9.17 15.25
CA GLY A 250 -18.75 -10.59 15.26
C GLY A 250 -18.18 -11.03 13.91
N ILE A 251 -17.51 -10.12 13.18
CA ILE A 251 -16.94 -10.40 11.86
C ILE A 251 -15.43 -10.35 11.95
N SER A 252 -14.81 -11.48 11.65
CA SER A 252 -13.37 -11.68 11.52
C SER A 252 -13.15 -12.63 10.32
N VAL A 253 -11.95 -12.65 9.73
CA VAL A 253 -11.58 -13.71 8.77
C VAL A 253 -11.22 -15.03 9.45
N PHE A 254 -11.07 -15.01 10.78
CA PHE A 254 -10.89 -16.14 11.68
C PHE A 254 -12.18 -16.42 12.46
#